data_AF-A0A9P1CH38-F1
#
_entry.id   AF-A0A9P1CH38-F1
#
_cell.length_a   1.000
_cell.length_b   1.000
_cell.length_c   1.000
_cell.angle_alpha   90.00
_cell.angle_beta   90.00
_cell.angle_gamma   90.00
#
_symmetry.space_group_name_H-M   'P 1'
#
loop_
_entity.id
_entity.type
_entity.pdbx_description
1 polymer ?
#
loop_
_entity_poly.entity_id
_entity_poly.type
_entity_poly.pdbx_seq_one_letter_code
_entity_poly.pdbx_strand_id
1 'polypeptide(L)'
;MEVLVEAASEVPQGCFVAVRLGENLKQRRFNKSTAKYYFPLPQEKGKARIDVYQLVGTCSVPVDPAANGTEEVNAISGDSSDIVKLRVSTCNRDLKPEDAAKQRREIEAETKDAATGYLQKHGIEEKLAECLRTMLRMKPEDPVEFMCKFLFLGCLRSVAKDPLNGFMEDMEE
;
A
#
# COMPACT_ATOMS: atom_id res chain seq x y z
N MET A 1 -3.01 12.61 13.09
CA MET A 1 -1.86 13.51 13.32
C MET A 1 -0.84 13.29 12.22
N GLU A 2 -0.30 14.35 11.60
CA GLU A 2 0.77 14.25 10.60
C GLU A 2 2.10 14.63 11.27
N VAL A 3 3.12 13.79 11.09
CA VAL A 3 4.50 14.05 11.50
C VAL A 3 5.34 14.15 10.24
N LEU A 4 5.91 15.33 10.00
CA LEU A 4 6.82 15.60 8.89
C LEU A 4 8.25 15.37 9.36
N VAL A 5 9.02 14.60 8.60
CA VAL A 5 10.46 14.47 8.83
C VAL A 5 11.21 14.90 7.59
N GLU A 6 12.11 15.86 7.76
CA GLU A 6 12.91 16.48 6.71
C GLU A 6 14.37 16.44 7.10
N ALA A 7 15.27 16.35 6.11
CA ALA A 7 16.70 16.44 6.35
C ALA A 7 17.08 17.90 6.56
N ALA A 8 17.54 18.25 7.77
CA ALA A 8 18.14 19.55 8.05
C ALA A 8 19.62 19.63 7.64
N SER A 9 20.25 18.49 7.33
CA SER A 9 21.67 18.37 6.98
C SER A 9 21.90 17.21 6.00
N GLU A 10 23.15 16.97 5.62
CA GLU A 10 23.51 15.77 4.87
C GLU A 10 23.19 14.51 5.70
N VAL A 11 22.36 13.64 5.13
CA VAL A 11 22.00 12.33 5.68
C VAL A 11 22.70 11.25 4.86
N PRO A 12 23.28 10.20 5.48
CA PRO A 12 23.92 9.13 4.74
C PRO A 12 22.96 8.45 3.75
N GLN A 13 23.52 7.96 2.64
CA GLN A 13 22.71 7.31 1.61
C GLN A 13 22.19 5.95 2.11
N GLY A 14 20.94 5.65 1.76
CA GLY A 14 20.34 4.35 2.10
C GLY A 14 19.88 4.22 3.57
N CYS A 15 19.85 5.30 4.34
CA CYS A 15 19.31 5.26 5.69
C CYS A 15 17.81 4.97 5.72
N PHE A 16 17.37 4.41 6.84
CA PHE A 16 15.98 4.23 7.21
C PHE A 16 15.67 5.13 8.40
N VAL A 17 14.49 5.72 8.41
CA VAL A 17 13.99 6.50 9.54
C VAL A 17 12.80 5.78 10.13
N ALA A 18 12.83 5.58 11.44
CA ALA A 18 11.67 5.10 12.19
C ALA A 18 11.17 6.20 13.13
N VAL A 19 9.87 6.44 13.10
CA VAL A 19 9.17 7.39 13.96
C VAL A 19 8.24 6.59 14.86
N ARG A 20 8.46 6.68 16.18
CA ARG A 20 7.61 6.07 17.20
C ARG A 20 6.80 7.13 17.93
N LEU A 21 5.50 6.93 17.99
CA LEU A 21 4.56 7.79 18.69
C LEU A 21 3.63 6.90 19.52
N GLY A 22 3.84 6.88 20.84
CA GLY A 22 3.21 5.89 21.73
C GLY A 22 3.61 4.47 21.34
N GLU A 23 2.61 3.64 21.03
CA GLU A 23 2.77 2.25 20.58
C GLU A 23 2.93 2.11 19.05
N ASN A 24 2.70 3.18 18.30
CA ASN A 24 2.77 3.16 16.85
C ASN A 24 4.20 3.43 16.39
N LEU A 25 4.81 2.47 15.68
CA LEU A 25 6.11 2.63 15.02
C LEU A 25 5.90 2.62 13.50
N LYS A 26 6.38 3.65 12.79
CA LYS A 26 6.43 3.68 11.32
C LYS A 26 7.87 3.81 10.86
N GLN A 27 8.31 2.85 10.05
CA GLN A 27 9.67 2.83 9.50
C GLN A 27 9.62 2.83 7.97
N ARG A 28 10.52 3.59 7.35
CA ARG A 28 10.72 3.55 5.89
C ARG A 28 12.12 3.98 5.51
N ARG A 29 12.49 3.72 4.25
CA ARG A 29 13.68 4.30 3.64
C ARG A 29 13.57 5.82 3.62
N PHE A 30 14.63 6.49 4.04
CA PHE A 30 14.69 7.94 4.01
C PHE A 30 14.82 8.44 2.58
N ASN A 31 13.93 9.34 2.18
CA ASN A 31 14.07 10.11 0.95
C ASN A 31 14.38 11.55 1.34
N LYS A 32 15.35 12.17 0.66
CA LYS A 32 15.71 13.58 0.88
C LYS A 32 14.52 14.51 0.61
N SER A 33 13.59 14.09 -0.25
CA SER A 33 12.29 14.73 -0.39
C SER A 33 11.41 14.36 0.80
N THR A 34 11.00 15.39 1.57
CA THR A 34 10.06 15.40 2.69
C THR A 34 9.30 14.09 2.94
N ALA A 35 9.57 13.49 4.09
CA ALA A 35 9.01 12.24 4.51
C ALA A 35 7.78 12.52 5.42
N LYS A 36 6.56 12.38 4.88
CA LYS A 36 5.28 12.48 5.64
C LYS A 36 4.87 11.19 6.35
N TYR A 37 4.60 11.22 7.65
CA TYR A 37 4.11 10.08 8.42
C TYR A 37 2.75 10.41 9.04
N TYR A 38 1.76 9.56 8.79
CA TYR A 38 0.42 9.72 9.37
C TYR A 38 0.28 8.84 10.59
N PHE A 39 -0.05 9.39 11.75
CA PHE A 39 -0.30 8.64 12.98
C PHE A 39 -1.75 8.82 13.44
N PRO A 40 -2.35 7.81 14.09
CA PRO A 40 -3.56 8.00 14.87
C PRO A 40 -3.38 9.17 15.85
N LEU A 41 -4.45 9.90 16.14
CA LEU A 41 -4.39 11.00 17.09
C LEU A 41 -4.05 10.43 18.48
N PRO A 42 -2.94 10.83 19.13
CA PRO A 42 -2.65 10.35 20.47
C PRO A 42 -3.66 10.90 21.48
N GLN A 43 -4.06 10.07 22.44
CA GLN A 43 -5.00 10.45 23.51
C GLN A 43 -4.36 11.42 24.53
N GLU A 44 -3.03 11.42 24.64
CA GLU A 44 -2.26 12.27 25.55
C GLU A 44 -1.10 12.98 24.83
N LYS A 45 -0.61 14.08 25.43
CA LYS A 45 0.59 14.77 24.95
C LYS A 45 1.82 13.90 25.22
N GLY A 46 2.34 13.27 24.17
CA GLY A 46 3.54 12.42 24.22
C GLY A 46 4.74 13.02 23.49
N LYS A 47 5.92 12.44 23.73
CA LYS A 47 7.13 12.69 22.93
C LYS A 47 7.20 11.68 21.78
N ALA A 48 7.52 12.13 20.57
CA ALA A 48 7.86 11.24 19.47
C ALA A 48 9.35 10.87 19.55
N ARG A 49 9.67 9.60 19.33
CA ARG A 49 11.05 9.11 19.21
C ARG A 49 11.36 8.91 17.73
N ILE A 50 12.48 9.46 17.28
CA ILE A 50 12.95 9.33 15.90
C ILE A 50 14.30 8.63 15.96
N ASP A 51 14.39 7.47 15.32
CA ASP A 51 15.62 6.70 15.21
C ASP A 51 16.03 6.61 13.74
N VAL A 52 17.34 6.70 13.47
CA VAL A 52 17.93 6.60 12.12
C VAL A 52 18.82 5.36 12.06
N TYR A 53 18.60 4.52 11.06
CA TYR A 53 19.27 3.22 10.91
C TYR A 53 19.95 3.12 9.54
N GLN A 54 21.06 2.39 9.49
CA GLN A 54 21.62 1.88 8.25
C GLN A 54 21.16 0.43 8.08
N LEU A 55 20.75 0.06 6.87
CA LEU A 55 20.39 -1.33 6.58
C LEU A 55 21.66 -2.18 6.52
N VAL A 56 21.83 -3.04 7.51
CA VAL A 56 22.98 -3.97 7.54
C VAL A 56 22.73 -5.17 6.64
N GLY A 57 21.51 -5.69 6.54
CA GLY A 57 21.17 -6.82 5.68
C GLY A 57 19.68 -7.11 5.64
N THR A 58 19.24 -7.94 4.69
CA THR A 58 17.83 -8.33 4.52
C THR A 58 17.69 -9.85 4.43
N CYS A 59 16.69 -10.41 5.09
CA CYS A 59 16.23 -11.79 4.89
C CYS A 59 14.70 -11.82 4.88
N SER A 60 14.12 -12.74 4.11
CA SER A 60 12.69 -13.03 4.12
C SER A 60 12.49 -14.44 4.68
N VAL A 61 11.57 -14.58 5.62
CA VAL A 61 11.24 -15.87 6.25
C VAL A 61 9.77 -16.14 6.00
N PRO A 62 9.39 -17.31 5.46
CA PRO A 62 8.00 -17.69 5.37
C PRO A 62 7.44 -17.86 6.78
N VAL A 63 6.41 -17.09 7.13
CA VAL A 63 5.69 -17.24 8.40
C VAL A 63 4.35 -17.88 8.10
N ASP A 64 4.21 -19.15 8.50
CA ASP A 64 2.93 -19.85 8.46
C ASP A 64 2.21 -19.70 9.81
N PRO A 65 1.04 -19.05 9.88
CA PRO A 65 0.27 -18.91 11.11
C PRO A 65 -0.32 -20.24 11.62
N ALA A 66 -0.29 -21.32 10.84
CA ALA A 66 -0.67 -22.66 11.29
C ALA A 66 0.52 -23.48 11.83
N ALA A 67 1.77 -23.09 11.48
CA ALA A 67 2.96 -23.83 11.85
C ALA A 67 3.74 -23.14 12.98
N ASN A 68 4.04 -23.89 14.03
CA ASN A 68 5.05 -23.50 15.01
C ASN A 68 6.40 -24.06 14.55
N GLY A 69 7.41 -23.21 14.48
CA GLY A 69 8.72 -23.61 14.00
C GLY A 69 9.81 -22.65 14.42
N THR A 70 11.04 -23.17 14.46
CA THR A 70 12.24 -22.37 14.60
C THR A 70 13.08 -22.57 13.35
N GLU A 71 13.35 -21.50 12.63
CA GLU A 71 14.18 -21.51 11.42
C GLU A 71 15.40 -20.62 11.62
N GLU A 72 16.56 -21.09 11.16
CA GLU A 72 17.78 -20.27 11.07
C GLU A 72 17.87 -19.66 9.68
N VAL A 73 17.96 -18.34 9.62
CA VAL A 73 18.01 -17.57 8.38
C VAL A 73 19.21 -16.67 8.33
N ASN A 74 19.71 -16.46 7.11
CA ASN A 74 20.88 -15.66 6.83
C ASN A 74 20.43 -14.33 6.21
N ALA A 75 20.64 -13.22 6.90
CA ALA A 75 20.51 -11.90 6.30
C ALA A 75 21.82 -11.54 5.58
N ILE A 76 21.70 -11.30 4.28
CA ILE A 76 22.84 -10.96 3.42
C ILE A 76 23.06 -9.45 3.54
N SER A 77 24.28 -9.05 3.89
CA SER A 77 24.67 -7.64 3.89
C SER A 77 24.95 -7.15 2.47
N GLY A 78 24.53 -5.92 2.16
CA GLY A 78 24.77 -5.31 0.86
C GLY A 78 26.22 -4.87 0.64
N ASP A 79 26.95 -4.55 1.72
CA ASP A 79 28.23 -3.85 1.66
C ASP A 79 29.42 -4.67 2.21
N SER A 80 29.17 -5.75 2.96
CA SER A 80 30.21 -6.70 3.40
C SER A 80 29.78 -8.14 3.14
N SER A 81 30.74 -9.06 2.98
CA SER A 81 30.47 -10.50 2.87
C SER A 81 30.02 -11.13 4.19
N ASP A 82 29.67 -10.32 5.19
CA ASP A 82 29.28 -10.79 6.51
C ASP A 82 27.84 -11.29 6.47
N ILE A 83 27.68 -12.55 6.87
CA ILE A 83 26.37 -13.21 6.95
C ILE A 83 25.86 -13.06 8.38
N VAL A 84 24.76 -12.30 8.55
CA VAL A 84 24.10 -12.20 9.85
C VAL A 84 23.15 -13.39 10.00
N LYS A 85 23.50 -14.31 10.89
CA LYS A 85 22.66 -15.47 11.23
C LYS A 85 21.62 -15.08 12.26
N LEU A 86 20.34 -15.24 11.92
CA LEU A 86 19.21 -14.98 12.80
C LEU A 86 18.43 -16.28 13.02
N ARG A 87 17.97 -16.51 14.24
CA ARG A 87 17.06 -17.60 14.57
C ARG A 87 15.67 -17.05 14.79
N VAL A 88 14.75 -17.35 13.89
CA VAL A 88 13.36 -16.89 13.91
C VAL A 88 12.50 -18.00 14.50
N SER A 89 11.71 -17.71 15.52
CA SER A 89 10.77 -18.66 16.13
C SER A 89 9.35 -18.11 16.02
N THR A 90 8.47 -18.87 15.38
CA THR A 90 7.04 -18.56 15.30
C THR A 90 6.30 -19.40 16.35
N CYS A 91 5.60 -18.73 17.26
CA CYS A 91 4.78 -19.35 18.28
C CYS A 91 3.40 -18.69 18.27
N ASN A 92 2.38 -19.41 17.81
CA ASN A 92 1.00 -18.96 17.94
C ASN A 92 0.49 -19.31 19.33
N ARG A 93 0.64 -18.38 20.28
CA ARG A 93 0.17 -18.63 21.66
C ARG A 93 -1.33 -18.42 21.86
N ASP A 94 -2.04 -17.75 20.95
CA ASP A 94 -3.40 -17.28 21.26
C ASP A 94 -4.43 -17.34 20.11
N LEU A 95 -4.13 -17.96 18.97
CA LEU A 95 -5.09 -18.05 17.87
C LEU A 95 -5.55 -19.49 17.67
N LYS A 96 -6.84 -19.75 17.93
CA LYS A 96 -7.49 -20.97 17.43
C LYS A 96 -7.40 -20.94 15.89
N PRO A 97 -7.07 -22.05 15.23
CA PRO A 97 -6.90 -22.09 13.78
C PRO A 97 -8.17 -21.65 13.01
N GLU A 98 -9.35 -21.76 13.61
CA GLU A 98 -10.62 -21.28 13.03
C GLU A 98 -10.69 -19.74 12.95
N ASP A 99 -10.19 -19.02 13.94
CA ASP A 99 -10.25 -17.55 13.99
C ASP A 99 -9.24 -16.91 13.02
N ALA A 100 -8.06 -17.52 12.85
CA ALA A 100 -7.06 -17.08 11.89
C ALA A 100 -7.52 -17.29 10.43
N ALA A 101 -8.19 -18.41 10.13
CA ALA A 101 -8.76 -18.66 8.82
C ALA A 101 -9.92 -17.70 8.50
N LYS A 102 -10.72 -17.35 9.51
CA LYS A 102 -11.81 -16.38 9.38
C LYS A 102 -11.29 -14.96 9.12
N GLN A 103 -10.32 -14.49 9.90
CA GLN A 103 -9.67 -13.18 9.64
C GLN A 103 -9.03 -13.11 8.25
N ARG A 104 -8.37 -14.18 7.79
CA ARG A 104 -7.79 -14.21 6.44
C ARG A 104 -8.86 -14.06 5.35
N ARG A 105 -10.02 -14.72 5.53
CA ARG A 105 -11.15 -14.61 4.60
C ARG A 105 -11.79 -13.22 4.65
N GLU A 106 -11.90 -12.62 5.83
CA GLU A 106 -12.45 -11.27 6.01
C GLU A 106 -11.55 -10.21 5.37
N ILE A 107 -10.22 -10.28 5.55
CA ILE A 107 -9.26 -9.37 4.89
C ILE A 107 -9.28 -9.57 3.36
N GLU A 108 -9.32 -10.82 2.90
CA GLU A 108 -9.38 -11.12 1.46
C GLU A 108 -10.72 -10.68 0.84
N ALA A 109 -11.83 -10.74 1.59
CA ALA A 109 -13.12 -10.23 1.17
C ALA A 109 -13.13 -8.70 1.12
N GLU A 110 -12.63 -8.02 2.15
CA GLU A 110 -12.57 -6.55 2.20
C GLU A 110 -11.68 -5.97 1.10
N THR A 111 -10.54 -6.62 0.82
CA THR A 111 -9.66 -6.21 -0.29
C THR A 111 -10.27 -6.47 -1.66
N LYS A 112 -11.01 -7.57 -1.84
CA LYS A 112 -11.77 -7.82 -3.07
C LYS A 112 -12.91 -6.81 -3.25
N ASP A 113 -13.65 -6.50 -2.20
CA ASP A 113 -14.77 -5.55 -2.22
C ASP A 113 -14.28 -4.12 -2.48
N ALA A 114 -13.12 -3.73 -1.94
CA ALA A 114 -12.51 -2.44 -2.23
C ALA A 114 -12.08 -2.33 -3.71
N ALA A 115 -11.50 -3.41 -4.27
CA ALA A 115 -11.08 -3.45 -5.67
C ALA A 115 -12.28 -3.46 -6.63
N THR A 116 -13.30 -4.28 -6.39
CA THR A 116 -14.52 -4.33 -7.20
C THR A 116 -15.29 -3.01 -7.10
N GLY A 117 -15.39 -2.43 -5.91
CA GLY A 117 -16.01 -1.12 -5.70
C GLY A 117 -15.30 0.00 -6.46
N TYR A 118 -13.96 0.00 -6.51
CA TYR A 118 -13.19 0.96 -7.31
C TYR A 118 -13.45 0.79 -8.82
N LEU A 119 -13.42 -0.45 -9.31
CA LEU A 119 -13.65 -0.76 -10.73
C LEU A 119 -15.06 -0.36 -11.18
N GLN A 120 -16.08 -0.63 -10.35
CA GLN A 120 -17.47 -0.24 -10.60
C GLN A 120 -17.65 1.28 -10.53
N LYS A 121 -17.15 1.94 -9.50
CA LYS A 121 -17.27 3.40 -9.31
C LYS A 121 -16.69 4.18 -10.49
N HIS A 122 -15.59 3.70 -11.06
CA HIS A 122 -14.93 4.37 -12.19
C HIS A 122 -15.39 3.84 -13.57
N GLY A 123 -16.33 2.87 -13.59
CA GLY A 123 -16.86 2.26 -14.82
C GLY A 123 -15.78 1.63 -15.69
N ILE A 124 -14.71 1.11 -15.08
CA ILE A 124 -13.53 0.62 -15.81
C ILE A 124 -13.88 -0.66 -16.58
N GLU A 125 -14.67 -1.54 -15.98
CA GLU A 125 -15.10 -2.81 -16.60
C GLU A 125 -15.93 -2.57 -17.87
N GLU A 126 -16.85 -1.60 -17.84
CA GLU A 126 -17.68 -1.25 -19.00
C GLU A 126 -16.84 -0.71 -20.16
N LYS A 127 -15.91 0.22 -19.86
CA LYS A 127 -15.00 0.81 -20.85
C LYS A 127 -14.09 -0.24 -21.49
N LEU A 128 -13.54 -1.15 -20.68
CA LEU A 128 -12.72 -2.25 -21.17
C LEU A 128 -13.53 -3.24 -22.01
N ALA A 129 -14.74 -3.59 -21.57
CA ALA A 129 -15.61 -4.50 -22.31
C ALA A 129 -16.03 -3.92 -23.68
N GLU A 130 -16.30 -2.63 -23.77
CA GLU A 130 -16.60 -1.94 -25.03
C GLU A 130 -15.38 -1.87 -25.95
N CYS A 131 -14.20 -1.55 -25.39
CA CYS A 131 -12.93 -1.55 -26.11
C CYS A 131 -12.64 -2.94 -26.71
N LEU A 132 -12.79 -4.00 -25.91
CA LEU A 132 -12.59 -5.39 -26.34
C LEU A 132 -13.56 -5.80 -27.43
N ARG A 133 -14.86 -5.48 -27.32
CA ARG A 133 -15.85 -5.79 -28.36
C ARG A 133 -15.51 -5.10 -29.68
N THR A 134 -15.06 -3.84 -29.62
CA THR A 134 -14.70 -3.06 -30.81
C THR A 134 -13.42 -3.58 -31.45
N MET A 135 -12.43 -3.93 -30.64
CA MET A 135 -11.18 -4.54 -31.09
C MET A 135 -11.42 -5.89 -31.78
N LEU A 136 -12.26 -6.74 -31.19
CA LEU A 136 -12.59 -8.06 -31.77
C LEU A 136 -13.38 -7.97 -33.07
N ARG A 137 -14.13 -6.87 -33.29
CA ARG A 137 -14.82 -6.60 -34.55
C ARG A 137 -13.88 -6.07 -35.64
N MET A 138 -13.03 -5.11 -35.29
CA MET A 138 -12.12 -4.45 -36.25
C MET A 138 -10.90 -5.31 -36.58
N LYS A 139 -10.51 -6.23 -35.68
CA LYS A 139 -9.30 -7.05 -35.76
C LYS A 139 -8.09 -6.26 -36.30
N PRO A 140 -7.69 -5.19 -35.60
CA PRO A 140 -6.56 -4.38 -36.03
C PRO A 140 -5.26 -5.22 -36.00
N GLU A 141 -4.32 -4.85 -36.86
CA GLU A 141 -3.01 -5.48 -36.96
C GLU A 141 -2.18 -5.27 -35.68
N ASP A 142 -2.36 -4.13 -35.00
CA ASP A 142 -1.85 -3.87 -33.65
C ASP A 142 -3.01 -3.67 -32.64
N PRO A 143 -3.31 -4.66 -31.78
CA PRO A 143 -4.36 -4.56 -30.78
C PRO A 143 -4.00 -3.64 -29.60
N VAL A 144 -2.73 -3.52 -29.25
CA VAL A 144 -2.30 -2.72 -28.09
C VAL A 144 -2.38 -1.23 -28.40
N GLU A 145 -1.92 -0.83 -29.58
CA GLU A 145 -2.02 0.56 -30.03
C GLU A 145 -3.48 1.00 -30.15
N PHE A 146 -4.35 0.11 -30.64
CA PHE A 146 -5.79 0.35 -30.71
C PHE A 146 -6.41 0.56 -29.31
N MET A 147 -6.10 -0.31 -28.34
CA MET A 147 -6.61 -0.18 -26.98
C MET A 147 -6.17 1.12 -26.32
N CYS A 148 -4.90 1.51 -26.47
CA CYS A 148 -4.42 2.80 -25.98
C CYS A 148 -5.21 3.97 -26.58
N LYS A 149 -5.34 4.02 -27.92
CA LYS A 149 -6.11 5.08 -28.59
C LYS A 149 -7.57 5.09 -28.14
N PHE A 150 -8.23 3.94 -28.05
CA PHE A 150 -9.62 3.84 -27.64
C PHE A 150 -9.85 4.36 -26.21
N LEU A 151 -8.99 3.99 -25.27
CA LEU A 151 -9.07 4.45 -23.87
C LEU A 151 -8.74 5.94 -23.73
N PHE A 152 -7.77 6.45 -24.49
CA PHE A 152 -7.45 7.90 -24.53
C PHE A 152 -8.62 8.73 -25.08
N LEU A 153 -9.25 8.31 -26.18
CA LEU A 153 -10.42 9.00 -26.74
C LEU A 153 -11.66 8.89 -25.83
N GLY A 154 -11.86 7.74 -25.17
CA GLY A 154 -12.94 7.55 -24.20
C GLY A 154 -12.85 8.47 -22.99
N CYS A 155 -11.62 8.81 -22.56
CA CYS A 155 -11.38 9.71 -21.43
C CYS A 155 -11.73 11.18 -21.73
N LEU A 156 -11.64 11.61 -22.99
CA LEU A 156 -12.00 12.98 -23.40
C LEU A 156 -13.51 13.23 -23.42
N ARG A 157 -14.33 12.18 -23.57
CA ARG A 157 -15.79 12.28 -23.60
C ARG A 157 -16.43 12.37 -22.21
N SER A 158 -15.77 11.87 -21.16
CA SER A 158 -16.32 11.91 -19.79
C SER A 158 -16.14 13.24 -19.08
N VAL A 159 -15.30 14.14 -19.57
CA VAL A 159 -15.06 15.46 -18.97
C VAL A 159 -16.14 16.49 -19.39
N ALA A 160 -16.97 16.17 -20.39
CA ALA A 160 -17.96 17.10 -20.95
C ALA A 160 -19.36 17.05 -20.29
N LYS A 161 -19.59 16.19 -19.30
CA LYS A 161 -20.83 16.18 -18.50
C LYS A 161 -20.51 16.52 -17.05
N ASP A 162 -20.31 17.80 -16.79
CA ASP A 162 -20.83 18.47 -15.58
C ASP A 162 -20.64 19.99 -15.71
N PRO A 163 -21.69 20.72 -16.10
CA PRO A 163 -21.90 22.05 -15.58
C PRO A 163 -23.20 22.07 -14.76
N LEU A 164 -23.02 22.26 -13.45
CA LEU A 164 -23.90 23.00 -12.54
C LEU A 164 -25.42 22.73 -12.63
N ASN A 165 -25.92 21.95 -11.68
CA ASN A 165 -27.22 22.15 -11.02
C ASN A 165 -27.07 21.51 -9.62
N GLY A 166 -26.79 22.27 -8.56
CA GLY A 166 -27.71 23.20 -7.89
C GLY A 166 -28.38 22.43 -6.75
N PHE A 167 -27.70 22.19 -5.62
CA PHE A 167 -27.85 23.00 -4.40
C PHE A 167 -29.30 23.50 -4.22
N MET A 168 -30.19 22.64 -3.73
CA MET A 168 -31.45 23.08 -3.13
C MET A 168 -31.99 22.01 -2.17
N GLU A 169 -31.59 22.13 -0.91
CA GLU A 169 -32.11 21.57 0.36
C GLU A 169 -31.22 22.27 1.41
N ASP A 170 -31.62 23.08 2.40
CA ASP A 170 -32.85 23.31 3.16
C ASP A 170 -32.72 24.69 3.87
N MET A 171 -33.85 25.23 4.38
CA MET A 171 -34.05 26.33 5.37
C MET A 171 -34.93 27.45 4.79
N GLU A 172 -35.93 28.02 5.45
CA GLU A 172 -36.65 27.86 6.72
C GLU A 172 -37.81 28.88 6.62
N GLU A 173 -38.99 28.54 7.15
CA GLU A 173 -40.21 29.38 7.36
C GLU A 173 -40.80 30.25 6.22
#